data_AF-A0A502TMN5-F1
#
_entry.id   AF-A0A502TMN5-F1
#
_cell.length_a   1.000
_cell.length_b   1.000
_cell.length_c   1.000
_cell.angle_alpha   90.00
_cell.angle_beta   90.00
_cell.angle_gamma   90.00
#
_symmetry.space_group_name_H-M   'P 1'
#
loop_
_entity.id
_entity.type
_entity.pdbx_description
1 polymer ?
#
loop_
_entity_poly.entity_id
_entity_poly.type
_entity_poly.pdbx_seq_one_letter_code
_entity_poly.pdbx_strand_id
1 'polypeptide(L)'
;MTESLKAAFNRQSYVGGNPSEAERLVWAYRYWRAVRVTKTGKPGFGAKEALHLARADVGMNKIRYAESAASGAYGPAFKLRGAKAMRWIEKPAACGLRVVDYADKLVRLDHTGWFLDNDNDGETARGIVYQLPGRHGKPLFVAGVADPFNDGAACLGFDDIERGASGEDCDDAKRTQAGYADQLAAWYAEDEREWRAASSAGVRYAELGEEIAADRKLALELLAERRAARDDGKAFPAICATIRQRVAEILHSIADAREKRAKLMEGEFVGDCWPSWNTSDKRLVDAFNESAGIHA
;
A
#
# COMPACT_ATOMS: atom_id res chain seq x y z
N MET A 1 19.39 13.50 41.15
CA MET A 1 19.36 14.59 40.15
C MET A 1 18.06 14.45 39.37
N THR A 2 17.11 15.36 39.56
CA THR A 2 15.81 15.36 38.85
C THR A 2 16.05 15.60 37.37
N GLU A 3 15.79 14.60 36.55
CA GLU A 3 15.84 14.74 35.10
C GLU A 3 14.84 15.81 34.64
N SER A 4 15.29 16.74 33.79
CA SER A 4 14.41 17.79 33.31
C SER A 4 13.31 17.22 32.41
N LEU A 5 12.10 17.77 32.50
CA LEU A 5 10.98 17.45 31.61
C LEU A 5 11.37 17.50 30.12
N LYS A 6 12.27 18.43 29.75
CA LYS A 6 12.79 18.56 28.38
C LYS A 6 13.63 17.35 27.96
N ALA A 7 14.47 16.84 28.85
CA ALA A 7 15.28 15.65 28.60
C ALA A 7 14.39 14.39 28.47
N ALA A 8 13.43 14.23 29.39
CA ALA A 8 12.45 13.14 29.34
C ALA A 8 11.60 13.17 28.05
N PHE A 9 11.20 14.36 27.58
CA PHE A 9 10.43 14.51 26.34
C PHE A 9 11.24 14.18 25.08
N ASN A 10 12.57 14.28 25.13
CA ASN A 10 13.44 13.95 24.00
C ASN A 10 13.83 12.46 23.96
N ARG A 11 13.64 11.69 25.04
CA ARG A 11 13.80 10.23 24.99
C ARG A 11 12.66 9.59 24.20
N GLN A 12 13.03 8.86 23.15
CA GLN A 12 12.09 8.21 22.22
C GLN A 12 11.69 6.79 22.65
N SER A 13 12.49 6.13 23.51
CA SER A 13 12.26 4.76 23.95
C SER A 13 12.44 4.61 25.47
N TYR A 14 11.77 3.59 26.00
CA TYR A 14 12.02 3.09 27.36
C TYR A 14 13.41 2.46 27.41
N VAL A 15 14.26 2.95 28.31
CA VAL A 15 15.52 2.30 28.67
C VAL A 15 15.24 1.67 30.04
N GLY A 16 15.40 0.36 30.17
CA GLY A 16 15.01 -0.42 31.36
C GLY A 16 15.32 0.23 32.72
N GLY A 17 14.46 0.02 33.72
CA GLY A 17 14.60 0.56 35.08
C GLY A 17 13.34 1.24 35.62
N ASN A 18 13.43 1.79 36.83
CA ASN A 18 12.34 2.56 37.44
C ASN A 18 12.31 4.00 36.89
N PRO A 19 11.24 4.41 36.19
CA PRO A 19 11.18 5.74 35.61
C PRO A 19 11.11 6.84 36.66
N SER A 20 11.81 7.94 36.38
CA SER A 20 11.62 9.19 37.10
C SER A 20 10.17 9.67 36.98
N GLU A 21 9.75 10.54 37.89
CA GLU A 21 8.40 11.12 37.86
C GLU A 21 8.15 11.92 36.56
N ALA A 22 9.17 12.62 36.07
CA ALA A 22 9.13 13.33 34.79
C ALA A 22 8.92 12.37 33.61
N GLU A 23 9.58 11.22 33.60
CA GLU A 23 9.40 10.19 32.57
C GLU A 23 8.01 9.57 32.63
N ARG A 24 7.52 9.23 33.83
CA ARG A 24 6.15 8.72 34.02
C ARG A 24 5.11 9.71 33.49
N LEU A 25 5.29 11.00 33.75
CA LEU A 25 4.41 12.04 33.25
C LEU A 25 4.43 12.13 31.72
N VAL A 26 5.63 12.10 31.11
CA VAL A 26 5.79 12.15 29.65
C VAL A 26 5.19 10.92 28.99
N TRP A 27 5.40 9.72 29.53
CA TRP A 27 4.87 8.50 28.96
C TRP A 27 3.36 8.38 29.12
N ALA A 28 2.81 8.74 30.28
CA ALA A 28 1.37 8.82 30.47
C ALA A 28 0.74 9.85 29.53
N TYR A 29 1.39 11.02 29.34
CA TYR A 29 0.94 12.02 28.37
C TYR A 29 0.89 11.44 26.95
N ARG A 30 1.97 10.79 26.48
CA ARG A 30 2.02 10.16 25.16
C ARG A 30 0.98 9.04 25.01
N TYR A 31 0.80 8.21 26.03
CA TYR A 31 -0.22 7.15 26.06
C TYR A 31 -1.62 7.74 25.85
N TRP A 32 -2.01 8.77 26.61
CA TRP A 32 -3.32 9.39 26.45
C TRP A 32 -3.47 10.13 25.12
N ARG A 33 -2.38 10.67 24.58
CA ARG A 33 -2.40 11.23 23.21
C ARG A 33 -2.69 10.17 22.13
N ALA A 34 -2.34 8.90 22.37
CA ALA A 34 -2.47 7.81 21.38
C ALA A 34 -3.70 6.90 21.58
N VAL A 35 -4.16 6.67 22.83
CA VAL A 35 -5.04 5.54 23.18
C VAL A 35 -6.41 5.51 22.47
N ARG A 36 -6.99 6.67 22.10
CA ARG A 36 -8.28 6.72 21.38
C ARG A 36 -8.15 6.38 19.90
N VAL A 37 -7.00 6.74 19.31
CA VAL A 37 -6.71 6.45 17.90
C VAL A 37 -6.58 4.93 17.74
N THR A 38 -5.77 4.29 18.59
CA THR A 38 -5.47 2.85 18.45
C THR A 38 -6.62 1.92 18.82
N LYS A 39 -7.53 2.31 19.71
CA LYS A 39 -8.61 1.42 20.20
C LYS A 39 -9.97 1.66 19.58
N THR A 40 -10.22 2.87 19.08
CA THR A 40 -11.59 3.29 18.68
C THR A 40 -11.63 4.02 17.34
N GLY A 41 -10.50 4.23 16.68
CA GLY A 41 -10.42 5.04 15.46
C GLY A 41 -10.77 6.52 15.66
N LYS A 42 -10.92 6.97 16.92
CA LYS A 42 -11.30 8.35 17.26
C LYS A 42 -10.06 9.21 17.47
N PRO A 43 -10.14 10.53 17.23
CA PRO A 43 -9.04 11.44 17.52
C PRO A 43 -8.53 11.29 18.96
N GLY A 44 -7.21 11.31 19.12
CA GLY A 44 -6.55 11.30 20.42
C GLY A 44 -6.97 12.47 21.30
N PHE A 45 -6.80 12.33 22.62
CA PHE A 45 -7.14 13.38 23.58
C PHE A 45 -6.39 14.70 23.31
N GLY A 46 -7.03 15.84 23.57
CA GLY A 46 -6.40 17.16 23.45
C GLY A 46 -5.20 17.31 24.41
N ALA A 47 -4.26 18.22 24.13
CA ALA A 47 -3.03 18.35 24.94
C ALA A 47 -3.32 18.65 26.42
N LYS A 48 -4.28 19.54 26.70
CA LYS A 48 -4.67 19.88 28.08
C LYS A 48 -5.29 18.69 28.81
N GLU A 49 -6.17 17.96 28.13
CA GLU A 49 -6.86 16.80 28.68
C GLU A 49 -5.91 15.62 28.90
N ALA A 50 -5.05 15.32 27.92
CA ALA A 50 -4.02 14.30 28.04
C ALA A 50 -3.04 14.62 29.18
N LEU A 51 -2.69 15.90 29.38
CA LEU A 51 -1.84 16.32 30.50
C LEU A 51 -2.55 16.18 31.85
N HIS A 52 -3.83 16.49 31.92
CA HIS A 52 -4.64 16.29 33.13
C HIS A 52 -4.70 14.81 33.52
N LEU A 53 -5.00 13.93 32.57
CA LEU A 53 -5.03 12.47 32.78
C LEU A 53 -3.64 11.92 33.12
N ALA A 54 -2.58 12.43 32.49
CA ALA A 54 -1.22 12.02 32.78
C ALA A 54 -0.80 12.38 34.22
N ARG A 55 -1.17 13.57 34.70
CA ARG A 55 -0.94 13.98 36.09
C ARG A 55 -1.70 13.09 37.07
N ALA A 56 -2.94 12.70 36.75
CA ALA A 56 -3.71 11.77 37.56
C ALA A 56 -3.05 10.38 37.62
N ASP A 57 -2.59 9.84 36.48
CA ASP A 57 -1.87 8.56 36.43
C ASP A 57 -0.57 8.61 37.28
N VAL A 58 0.20 9.69 37.20
CA VAL A 58 1.40 9.89 38.04
C VAL A 58 1.03 9.93 39.53
N GLY A 59 -0.02 10.68 39.90
CA GLY A 59 -0.51 10.76 41.29
C GLY A 59 -1.01 9.42 41.83
N MET A 60 -1.53 8.54 40.98
CA MET A 60 -1.95 7.18 41.33
C MET A 60 -0.80 6.15 41.25
N ASN A 61 0.44 6.61 41.02
CA ASN A 61 1.61 5.76 40.80
C ASN A 61 1.43 4.73 39.66
N LYS A 62 0.58 5.06 38.66
CA LYS A 62 0.29 4.21 37.52
C LYS A 62 1.31 4.45 36.42
N ILE A 63 2.05 3.41 36.07
CA ILE A 63 3.01 3.48 34.96
C ILE A 63 2.27 3.15 33.67
N ARG A 64 2.28 4.10 32.73
CA ARG A 64 1.83 3.89 31.35
C ARG A 64 3.05 3.85 30.46
N TYR A 65 3.08 2.85 29.58
CA TYR A 65 4.05 2.82 28.49
C TYR A 65 3.33 3.33 27.24
N ALA A 66 3.85 4.41 26.67
CA ALA A 66 3.50 4.73 25.30
C ALA A 66 4.07 3.62 24.40
N GLU A 67 3.37 3.25 23.33
CA GLU A 67 4.00 2.48 22.28
C GLU A 67 5.27 3.20 21.85
N SER A 68 6.40 2.50 21.86
CA SER A 68 7.70 3.14 21.69
C SER A 68 7.78 3.81 20.32
N ALA A 69 8.46 4.97 20.22
CA ALA A 69 8.74 5.55 18.90
C ALA A 69 9.72 4.67 18.10
N ALA A 70 10.48 3.79 18.76
CA ALA A 70 11.27 2.74 18.10
C ALA A 70 10.39 1.74 17.32
N SER A 71 9.11 1.60 17.71
CA SER A 71 8.08 0.85 16.96
C SER A 71 7.22 1.72 16.02
N GLY A 72 7.48 3.04 15.96
CA GLY A 72 6.88 3.97 15.00
C GLY A 72 7.79 4.19 13.80
N ALA A 73 8.29 3.09 13.22
CA ALA A 73 9.33 3.13 12.19
C ALA A 73 8.93 4.07 11.04
N TYR A 74 9.74 5.11 10.84
CA TYR A 74 9.68 5.92 9.63
C TYR A 74 10.35 5.12 8.52
N GLY A 75 9.57 4.77 7.50
CA GLY A 75 10.12 4.27 6.26
C GLY A 75 11.08 5.29 5.61
N PRO A 76 11.94 4.83 4.69
CA PRO A 76 12.73 5.73 3.86
C PRO A 76 11.79 6.68 3.11
N ALA A 77 12.30 7.88 2.82
CA ALA A 77 11.56 8.80 1.97
C ALA A 77 11.48 8.25 0.55
N PHE A 78 10.31 8.35 -0.06
CA PHE A 78 10.08 7.96 -1.44
C PHE A 78 9.22 9.00 -2.17
N LYS A 79 9.14 8.85 -3.48
CA LYS A 79 8.34 9.71 -4.34
C LYS A 79 7.04 8.99 -4.67
N LEU A 80 5.93 9.69 -4.49
CA LEU A 80 4.65 9.34 -5.11
C LEU A 80 4.42 10.37 -6.21
N ARG A 81 3.62 10.07 -7.24
CA ARG A 81 3.29 11.05 -8.30
C ARG A 81 3.04 12.45 -7.68
N GLY A 82 3.72 13.48 -8.16
CA GLY A 82 3.62 14.86 -7.63
C GLY A 82 4.22 15.14 -6.23
N ALA A 83 4.42 14.13 -5.37
CA ALA A 83 4.99 14.27 -4.02
C ALA A 83 6.42 13.72 -3.93
N LYS A 84 7.32 14.46 -3.28
CA LYS A 84 8.78 14.19 -3.29
C LYS A 84 9.30 13.64 -1.96
N ALA A 85 8.58 13.84 -0.86
CA ALA A 85 8.97 13.45 0.48
C ALA A 85 7.85 12.66 1.18
N MET A 86 7.31 11.65 0.50
CA MET A 86 6.40 10.69 1.12
C MET A 86 7.17 9.77 2.05
N ARG A 87 6.57 9.38 3.17
CA ARG A 87 7.11 8.39 4.09
C ARG A 87 6.03 7.46 4.59
N TRP A 88 6.34 6.17 4.57
CA TRP A 88 5.57 5.18 5.31
C TRP A 88 5.76 5.37 6.82
N ILE A 89 4.67 5.36 7.57
CA ILE A 89 4.71 5.42 9.03
C ILE A 89 3.76 4.36 9.58
N GLU A 90 4.36 3.32 10.15
CA GLU A 90 3.65 2.18 10.71
C GLU A 90 2.69 2.57 11.84
N LYS A 91 3.14 3.48 12.71
CA LYS A 91 2.37 3.95 13.88
C LYS A 91 2.47 5.46 14.05
N PRO A 92 1.70 6.26 13.29
CA PRO A 92 1.69 7.72 13.35
C PRO A 92 1.46 8.26 14.77
N ALA A 93 0.61 7.61 15.55
CA ALA A 93 0.34 7.99 16.94
C ALA A 93 1.58 7.87 17.85
N ALA A 94 2.41 6.84 17.65
CA ALA A 94 3.67 6.65 18.39
C ALA A 94 4.70 7.73 18.04
N CYS A 95 4.61 8.28 16.83
CA CYS A 95 5.38 9.43 16.35
C CYS A 95 4.84 10.79 16.86
N GLY A 96 3.80 10.79 17.69
CA GLY A 96 3.16 12.00 18.20
C GLY A 96 2.25 12.71 17.21
N LEU A 97 1.94 12.07 16.08
CA LEU A 97 1.00 12.58 15.08
C LEU A 97 -0.42 12.31 15.55
N ARG A 98 -1.30 13.30 15.38
CA ARG A 98 -2.72 13.17 15.72
C ARG A 98 -3.54 13.16 14.44
N VAL A 99 -4.34 12.12 14.24
CA VAL A 99 -5.35 12.13 13.17
C VAL A 99 -6.30 13.30 13.41
N VAL A 100 -6.48 14.13 12.39
CA VAL A 100 -7.50 15.19 12.37
C VAL A 100 -8.82 14.56 11.94
N ASP A 101 -8.91 14.16 10.68
CA ASP A 101 -9.95 13.30 10.11
C ASP A 101 -9.53 12.91 8.68
N TYR A 102 -10.40 12.19 7.97
CA TYR A 102 -10.24 11.88 6.56
C TYR A 102 -10.67 13.03 5.65
N ALA A 103 -10.10 13.09 4.44
CA ALA A 103 -10.31 14.14 3.47
C ALA A 103 -11.79 14.32 3.10
N ASP A 104 -12.47 13.22 2.78
CA ASP A 104 -13.90 13.19 2.43
C ASP A 104 -14.78 13.86 3.49
N LYS A 105 -14.45 13.74 4.77
CA LYS A 105 -15.19 14.38 5.86
C LYS A 105 -14.82 15.85 6.06
N LEU A 106 -13.54 16.19 5.91
CA LEU A 106 -13.04 17.56 6.14
C LEU A 106 -13.50 18.53 5.06
N VAL A 107 -13.56 18.09 3.80
CA VAL A 107 -13.97 18.92 2.65
C VAL A 107 -15.31 18.51 2.05
N ARG A 108 -15.99 17.47 2.58
CA ARG A 108 -17.31 16.98 2.13
C ARG A 108 -17.30 16.56 0.66
N LEU A 109 -16.42 15.62 0.33
CA LEU A 109 -16.36 15.03 -1.00
C LEU A 109 -17.56 14.12 -1.26
N ASP A 110 -17.92 13.95 -2.53
CA ASP A 110 -19.00 13.05 -2.97
C ASP A 110 -18.54 11.57 -3.05
N HIS A 111 -17.32 11.28 -2.61
CA HIS A 111 -16.74 9.93 -2.52
C HIS A 111 -15.95 9.78 -1.22
N THR A 112 -15.71 8.53 -0.82
CA THR A 112 -15.02 8.18 0.44
C THR A 112 -13.59 7.72 0.25
N GLY A 113 -13.14 7.54 -1.00
CA GLY A 113 -11.81 7.09 -1.37
C GLY A 113 -11.72 6.78 -2.87
N TRP A 114 -10.62 6.19 -3.30
CA TRP A 114 -10.32 5.80 -4.68
C TRP A 114 -10.02 4.31 -4.76
N PHE A 115 -10.73 3.57 -5.61
CA PHE A 115 -10.55 2.11 -5.76
C PHE A 115 -9.15 1.76 -6.27
N LEU A 116 -8.54 0.70 -5.71
CA LEU A 116 -7.21 0.24 -6.09
C LEU A 116 -7.20 -0.72 -7.28
N ASP A 117 -8.37 -1.14 -7.74
CA ASP A 117 -8.60 -1.98 -8.91
C ASP A 117 -9.43 -1.24 -9.97
N ASN A 118 -9.56 -1.85 -11.14
CA ASN A 118 -10.36 -1.31 -12.25
C ASN A 118 -11.85 -1.67 -12.16
N ASP A 119 -12.20 -2.68 -11.36
CA ASP A 119 -13.55 -3.24 -11.25
C ASP A 119 -14.41 -2.47 -10.23
N ASN A 120 -13.78 -1.61 -9.43
CA ASN A 120 -14.36 -0.82 -8.34
C ASN A 120 -15.00 -1.70 -7.24
N ASP A 121 -14.41 -2.84 -6.94
CA ASP A 121 -14.95 -3.80 -5.97
C ASP A 121 -13.99 -4.15 -4.82
N GLY A 122 -12.73 -3.74 -4.89
CA GLY A 122 -11.72 -3.98 -3.87
C GLY A 122 -11.49 -2.81 -2.91
N GLU A 123 -10.28 -2.76 -2.35
CA GLU A 123 -9.89 -1.77 -1.35
C GLU A 123 -9.84 -0.35 -1.93
N THR A 124 -9.95 0.65 -1.05
CA THR A 124 -9.90 2.06 -1.45
C THR A 124 -8.79 2.81 -0.73
N ALA A 125 -7.98 3.55 -1.49
CA ALA A 125 -7.08 4.55 -0.93
C ALA A 125 -7.90 5.75 -0.45
N ARG A 126 -7.72 6.14 0.81
CA ARG A 126 -8.44 7.26 1.41
C ARG A 126 -7.48 8.32 1.93
N GLY A 127 -7.70 9.56 1.52
CA GLY A 127 -6.95 10.71 2.00
C GLY A 127 -7.15 10.93 3.50
N ILE A 128 -6.06 11.16 4.24
CA ILE A 128 -6.08 11.39 5.68
C ILE A 128 -5.22 12.60 6.05
N VAL A 129 -5.69 13.40 7.01
CA VAL A 129 -4.93 14.57 7.51
C VAL A 129 -4.44 14.29 8.93
N TYR A 130 -3.14 14.48 9.13
CA TYR A 130 -2.52 14.44 10.44
C TYR A 130 -2.10 15.83 10.90
N GLN A 131 -2.14 16.02 12.22
CA GLN A 131 -1.59 17.18 12.89
C GLN A 131 -0.27 16.82 13.57
N LEU A 132 0.78 17.54 13.20
CA LEU A 132 2.10 17.50 13.82
C LEU A 132 2.13 18.31 15.14
N PRO A 133 3.07 18.01 16.04
CA PRO A 133 3.38 18.88 17.18
C PRO A 133 3.80 20.28 16.71
N GLY A 134 2.93 21.26 16.97
CA GLY A 134 3.18 22.67 16.65
C GLY A 134 4.02 23.40 17.71
N ARG A 135 4.58 24.56 17.34
CA ARG A 135 5.22 25.50 18.27
C ARG A 135 4.42 26.80 18.35
N HIS A 136 4.47 27.48 19.49
CA HIS A 136 3.79 28.76 19.73
C HIS A 136 2.26 28.72 19.50
N GLY A 137 1.61 27.60 19.84
CA GLY A 137 0.16 27.45 19.71
C GLY A 137 -0.36 27.37 18.27
N LYS A 138 0.53 27.27 17.27
CA LYS A 138 0.15 27.13 15.86
C LYS A 138 0.22 25.66 15.44
N PRO A 139 -0.90 25.03 15.04
CA PRO A 139 -0.89 23.65 14.57
C PRO A 139 -0.21 23.56 13.20
N LEU A 140 0.38 22.40 12.93
CA LEU A 140 0.96 22.05 11.63
C LEU A 140 0.21 20.83 11.11
N PHE A 141 -0.21 20.86 9.85
CA PHE A 141 -1.00 19.80 9.22
C PHE A 141 -0.24 19.18 8.06
N VAL A 142 -0.38 17.88 7.90
CA VAL A 142 0.20 17.11 6.80
C VAL A 142 -0.84 16.19 6.19
N ALA A 143 -0.83 16.15 4.88
CA ALA A 143 -1.62 15.26 4.06
C ALA A 143 -0.98 13.87 3.97
N GLY A 144 -1.81 12.87 3.71
CA GLY A 144 -1.35 11.53 3.46
C GLY A 144 -2.45 10.62 2.96
N VAL A 145 -2.10 9.37 2.79
CA VAL A 145 -2.99 8.28 2.39
C VAL A 145 -3.02 7.28 3.54
N ALA A 146 -4.20 6.95 4.04
CA ALA A 146 -4.36 5.88 5.01
C ALA A 146 -4.04 4.55 4.33
N ASP A 147 -3.40 3.62 5.07
CA ASP A 147 -3.16 2.29 4.54
C ASP A 147 -4.51 1.61 4.22
N PRO A 148 -4.75 1.22 2.95
CA PRO A 148 -5.99 0.53 2.58
C PRO A 148 -6.07 -0.91 3.13
N PHE A 149 -4.96 -1.51 3.56
CA PHE A 149 -4.89 -2.91 3.97
C PHE A 149 -4.77 -3.11 5.49
N ASN A 150 -4.35 -2.08 6.24
CA ASN A 150 -4.18 -2.18 7.70
C ASN A 150 -4.68 -0.93 8.43
N ASP A 151 -5.19 -1.14 9.63
CA ASP A 151 -5.62 -0.04 10.49
C ASP A 151 -4.42 0.66 11.14
N GLY A 152 -4.40 1.99 11.01
CA GLY A 152 -3.53 2.87 11.79
C GLY A 152 -2.19 3.21 11.15
N ALA A 153 -1.77 2.50 10.11
CA ALA A 153 -0.62 2.91 9.29
C ALA A 153 -1.02 3.99 8.27
N ALA A 154 -0.07 4.82 7.87
CA ALA A 154 -0.31 5.84 6.85
C ALA A 154 0.96 6.20 6.09
N CYS A 155 0.78 6.59 4.84
CA CYS A 155 1.80 7.21 4.00
C CYS A 155 1.62 8.73 4.03
N LEU A 156 2.56 9.47 4.63
CA LEU A 156 2.43 10.92 4.83
C LEU A 156 3.38 11.72 3.95
N GLY A 157 2.89 12.82 3.38
CA GLY A 157 3.67 13.77 2.60
C GLY A 157 4.21 14.89 3.48
N PHE A 158 5.54 15.08 3.44
CA PHE A 158 6.23 16.12 4.21
C PHE A 158 6.72 17.29 3.35
N ASP A 159 6.31 17.35 2.08
CA ASP A 159 6.69 18.43 1.16
C ASP A 159 6.00 19.75 1.52
N ASP A 160 4.68 19.71 1.69
CA ASP A 160 3.84 20.89 1.92
C ASP A 160 3.12 20.80 3.27
N ILE A 161 3.81 21.26 4.32
CA ILE A 161 3.28 21.31 5.69
C ILE A 161 2.54 22.64 5.90
N GLU A 162 1.22 22.58 6.05
CA GLU A 162 0.41 23.77 6.27
C GLU A 162 0.37 24.18 7.73
N ARG A 163 0.47 25.50 7.97
CA ARG A 163 0.46 26.06 9.32
C ARG A 163 -0.88 26.75 9.57
N GLY A 164 -1.63 26.23 10.53
CA GLY A 164 -2.87 26.89 10.97
C GLY A 164 -2.60 28.19 11.73
N ALA A 165 -3.60 29.07 11.72
CA ALA A 165 -3.64 30.22 12.61
C ALA A 165 -3.65 29.77 14.09
N SER A 166 -3.31 30.68 15.00
CA SER A 166 -3.39 30.40 16.44
C SER A 166 -4.85 30.30 16.87
N GLY A 167 -5.23 29.23 17.58
CA GLY A 167 -6.59 29.03 18.09
C GLY A 167 -7.36 27.94 17.35
N GLU A 168 -8.68 27.94 17.48
CA GLU A 168 -9.58 26.92 16.89
C GLU A 168 -9.86 27.18 15.40
N ASP A 169 -9.68 28.42 14.91
CA ASP A 169 -9.85 28.88 13.51
C ASP A 169 -8.69 28.45 12.60
N CYS A 170 -8.42 27.15 12.54
CA CYS A 170 -7.42 26.56 11.64
C CYS A 170 -8.05 25.76 10.49
N ASP A 171 -9.30 26.05 10.15
CA ASP A 171 -10.08 25.27 9.20
C ASP A 171 -9.58 25.39 7.76
N ASP A 172 -9.06 26.55 7.35
CA ASP A 172 -8.51 26.71 5.99
C ASP A 172 -7.29 25.80 5.77
N ALA A 173 -6.33 25.79 6.69
CA ALA A 173 -5.15 24.93 6.61
C ALA A 173 -5.52 23.43 6.62
N LYS A 174 -6.53 23.03 7.39
CA LYS A 174 -7.05 21.64 7.39
C LYS A 174 -7.68 21.30 6.05
N ARG A 175 -8.50 22.19 5.48
CA ARG A 175 -9.18 21.98 4.19
C ARG A 175 -8.21 21.92 3.03
N THR A 176 -7.20 22.78 3.00
CA THR A 176 -6.12 22.72 2.00
C THR A 176 -5.40 21.37 2.05
N GLN A 177 -5.02 20.91 3.24
CA GLN A 177 -4.36 19.61 3.39
C GLN A 177 -5.29 18.44 3.13
N ALA A 178 -6.59 18.57 3.40
CA ALA A 178 -7.58 17.56 3.06
C ALA A 178 -7.73 17.41 1.54
N GLY A 179 -7.82 18.52 0.79
CA GLY A 179 -7.83 18.47 -0.67
C GLY A 179 -6.56 17.85 -1.25
N TYR A 180 -5.40 18.19 -0.68
CA TYR A 180 -4.14 17.57 -1.10
C TYR A 180 -4.06 16.08 -0.73
N ALA A 181 -4.58 15.68 0.44
CA ALA A 181 -4.64 14.28 0.85
C ALA A 181 -5.52 13.44 -0.07
N ASP A 182 -6.63 13.99 -0.57
CA ASP A 182 -7.45 13.32 -1.57
C ASP A 182 -6.72 13.14 -2.90
N GLN A 183 -6.02 14.19 -3.37
CA GLN A 183 -5.17 14.11 -4.57
C GLN A 183 -4.07 13.04 -4.43
N LEU A 184 -3.42 12.95 -3.27
CA LEU A 184 -2.43 11.91 -2.98
C LEU A 184 -3.06 10.50 -3.02
N ALA A 185 -4.28 10.35 -2.50
CA ALA A 185 -5.00 9.07 -2.53
C ALA A 185 -5.38 8.66 -3.96
N ALA A 186 -5.79 9.62 -4.80
CA ALA A 186 -6.05 9.39 -6.22
C ALA A 186 -4.80 8.88 -6.95
N TRP A 187 -3.67 9.55 -6.75
CA TRP A 187 -2.39 9.15 -7.33
C TRP A 187 -1.90 7.79 -6.83
N TYR A 188 -2.06 7.51 -5.54
CA TYR A 188 -1.75 6.19 -4.97
C TYR A 188 -2.59 5.10 -5.64
N ALA A 189 -3.89 5.32 -5.81
CA ALA A 189 -4.79 4.38 -6.45
C ALA A 189 -4.45 4.16 -7.93
N GLU A 190 -4.07 5.21 -8.67
CA GLU A 190 -3.58 5.09 -10.05
C GLU A 190 -2.30 4.24 -10.13
N ASP A 191 -1.30 4.54 -9.30
CA ASP A 191 -0.02 3.82 -9.31
C ASP A 191 -0.20 2.34 -8.93
N GLU A 192 -1.16 2.03 -8.04
CA GLU A 192 -1.54 0.67 -7.66
C GLU A 192 -2.28 -0.06 -8.81
N ARG A 193 -3.25 0.58 -9.47
CA ARG A 193 -3.95 -0.01 -10.64
C ARG A 193 -2.99 -0.32 -11.78
N GLU A 194 -2.06 0.59 -12.07
CA GLU A 194 -1.01 0.37 -13.08
C GLU A 194 -0.10 -0.81 -12.70
N TRP A 195 0.26 -0.92 -11.41
CA TRP A 195 1.07 -2.03 -10.91
C TRP A 195 0.34 -3.36 -11.01
N ARG A 196 -0.92 -3.40 -10.55
CA ARG A 196 -1.77 -4.59 -10.62
C ARG A 196 -1.97 -5.04 -12.06
N ALA A 197 -2.16 -4.11 -13.00
CA ALA A 197 -2.25 -4.43 -14.43
C ALA A 197 -0.97 -5.12 -14.95
N ALA A 198 0.21 -4.57 -14.65
CA ALA A 198 1.49 -5.15 -15.06
C ALA A 198 1.75 -6.51 -14.40
N SER A 199 1.51 -6.65 -13.10
CA SER A 199 1.67 -7.91 -12.37
C SER A 199 0.71 -9.00 -12.90
N SER A 200 -0.55 -8.63 -13.10
CA SER A 200 -1.60 -9.47 -13.69
C SER A 200 -1.21 -9.96 -15.09
N ALA A 201 -0.71 -9.07 -15.95
CA ALA A 201 -0.17 -9.43 -17.26
C ALA A 201 1.02 -10.41 -17.16
N GLY A 202 1.88 -10.25 -16.16
CA GLY A 202 2.98 -11.17 -15.88
C GLY A 202 2.51 -12.58 -15.49
N VAL A 203 1.53 -12.68 -14.59
CA VAL A 203 0.91 -13.97 -14.23
C VAL A 203 0.34 -14.65 -15.47
N ARG A 204 -0.45 -13.93 -16.27
CA ARG A 204 -1.04 -14.50 -17.49
C ARG A 204 0.02 -14.92 -18.51
N TYR A 205 1.12 -14.18 -18.60
CA TYR A 205 2.25 -14.53 -19.45
C TYR A 205 2.90 -15.86 -19.02
N ALA A 206 3.02 -16.12 -17.71
CA ALA A 206 3.54 -17.37 -17.17
C ALA A 206 2.57 -18.53 -17.44
N GLU A 207 1.27 -18.35 -17.16
CA GLU A 207 0.23 -19.35 -17.44
C GLU A 207 0.21 -19.77 -18.92
N LEU A 208 0.26 -18.82 -19.85
CA LEU A 208 0.35 -19.13 -21.29
C LEU A 208 1.63 -19.91 -21.63
N GLY A 209 2.72 -19.70 -20.88
CA GLY A 209 3.94 -20.50 -21.00
C GLY A 209 3.73 -21.97 -20.61
N GLU A 210 3.00 -22.20 -19.53
CA GLU A 210 2.62 -23.54 -19.07
C GLU A 210 1.65 -24.22 -20.04
N GLU A 211 0.64 -23.49 -20.54
CA GLU A 211 -0.30 -23.95 -21.58
C GLU A 211 0.49 -24.42 -22.82
N ILE A 212 1.43 -23.61 -23.31
CA ILE A 212 2.30 -23.98 -24.44
C ILE A 212 3.12 -25.25 -24.15
N ALA A 213 3.66 -25.39 -22.93
CA ALA A 213 4.46 -26.56 -22.56
C ALA A 213 3.60 -27.84 -22.51
N ALA A 214 2.39 -27.76 -21.95
CA ALA A 214 1.43 -28.85 -21.91
C ALA A 214 0.99 -29.26 -23.33
N ASP A 215 0.63 -28.29 -24.17
CA ASP A 215 0.25 -28.51 -25.57
C ASP A 215 1.36 -29.17 -26.38
N ARG A 216 2.62 -28.73 -26.20
CA ARG A 216 3.78 -29.37 -26.84
C ARG A 216 3.92 -30.84 -26.44
N LYS A 217 3.76 -31.14 -25.15
CA LYS A 217 3.83 -32.50 -24.64
C LYS A 217 2.74 -33.37 -25.28
N LEU A 218 1.50 -32.89 -25.29
CA LEU A 218 0.37 -33.58 -25.91
C LEU A 218 0.60 -33.82 -27.41
N ALA A 219 1.10 -32.83 -28.14
CA ALA A 219 1.42 -32.99 -29.56
C ALA A 219 2.50 -34.06 -29.81
N LEU A 220 3.53 -34.12 -28.95
CA LEU A 220 4.59 -35.14 -29.06
C LEU A 220 4.08 -36.55 -28.75
N GLU A 221 3.20 -36.71 -27.77
CA GLU A 221 2.55 -37.97 -27.43
C GLU A 221 1.69 -38.48 -28.62
N LEU A 222 0.85 -37.63 -29.18
CA LEU A 222 0.04 -37.95 -30.38
C LEU A 222 0.93 -38.34 -31.58
N LEU A 223 2.04 -37.65 -31.78
CA LEU A 223 3.00 -37.99 -32.85
C LEU A 223 3.74 -39.31 -32.57
N ALA A 224 3.98 -39.66 -31.31
CA ALA A 224 4.53 -40.96 -30.94
C ALA A 224 3.55 -42.10 -31.22
N GLU A 225 2.27 -41.94 -30.83
CA GLU A 225 1.21 -42.90 -31.12
C GLU A 225 1.05 -43.12 -32.64
N ARG A 226 1.07 -42.03 -33.42
CA ARG A 226 1.03 -42.12 -34.88
C ARG A 226 2.21 -42.91 -35.46
N ARG A 227 3.41 -42.76 -34.90
CA ARG A 227 4.59 -43.51 -35.36
C ARG A 227 4.44 -44.99 -35.04
N ALA A 228 4.06 -45.34 -33.81
CA ALA A 228 3.81 -46.72 -33.41
C ALA A 228 2.74 -47.40 -34.28
N ALA A 229 1.62 -46.72 -34.55
CA ALA A 229 0.54 -47.24 -35.41
C ALA A 229 0.98 -47.47 -36.87
N ARG A 230 2.01 -46.75 -37.36
CA ARG A 230 2.58 -46.96 -38.69
C ARG A 230 3.51 -48.17 -38.73
N ASP A 231 4.27 -48.38 -37.66
CA ASP A 231 5.27 -49.45 -37.57
C ASP A 231 4.63 -50.84 -37.45
N ASP A 232 3.41 -50.93 -36.90
CA ASP A 232 2.61 -52.17 -36.79
C ASP A 232 2.09 -52.73 -38.14
N GLY A 233 2.47 -52.14 -39.27
CA GLY A 233 2.17 -52.64 -40.63
C GLY A 233 0.69 -52.55 -41.04
N LYS A 234 -0.20 -52.17 -40.13
CA LYS A 234 -1.61 -51.87 -40.40
C LYS A 234 -1.75 -50.38 -40.66
N ALA A 235 -1.75 -49.98 -41.92
CA ALA A 235 -2.11 -48.60 -42.25
C ALA A 235 -3.55 -48.34 -41.80
N PHE A 236 -3.75 -47.43 -40.85
CA PHE A 236 -5.05 -46.87 -40.49
C PHE A 236 -5.14 -45.41 -40.97
N PRO A 237 -5.41 -45.16 -42.28
CA PRO A 237 -5.38 -43.81 -42.84
C PRO A 237 -6.30 -42.81 -42.13
N ALA A 238 -7.48 -43.26 -41.69
CA ALA A 238 -8.44 -42.43 -40.97
C ALA A 238 -7.89 -41.96 -39.62
N ILE A 239 -7.33 -42.87 -38.80
CA ILE A 239 -6.72 -42.55 -37.50
C ILE A 239 -5.53 -41.59 -37.69
N CYS A 240 -4.67 -41.87 -38.67
CA CYS A 240 -3.55 -40.99 -39.02
C CYS A 240 -4.00 -39.60 -39.51
N ALA A 241 -5.16 -39.50 -40.17
CA ALA A 241 -5.73 -38.22 -40.56
C ALA A 241 -6.24 -37.45 -39.34
N THR A 242 -6.98 -38.11 -38.43
CA THR A 242 -7.47 -37.52 -37.19
C THR A 242 -6.33 -37.02 -36.30
N ILE A 243 -5.27 -37.82 -36.10
CA ILE A 243 -4.11 -37.39 -35.32
C ILE A 243 -3.44 -36.16 -35.96
N ARG A 244 -3.28 -36.13 -37.28
CA ARG A 244 -2.71 -34.96 -37.97
C ARG A 244 -3.55 -33.71 -37.78
N GLN A 245 -4.87 -33.83 -37.89
CA GLN A 245 -5.79 -32.72 -37.65
C GLN A 245 -5.66 -32.23 -36.21
N ARG A 246 -5.66 -33.14 -35.23
CA ARG A 246 -5.53 -32.77 -33.82
C ARG A 246 -4.22 -32.09 -33.49
N VAL A 247 -3.11 -32.58 -34.06
CA VAL A 247 -1.80 -31.92 -33.92
C VAL A 247 -1.81 -30.53 -34.55
N ALA A 248 -2.47 -30.36 -35.71
CA ALA A 248 -2.59 -29.03 -36.33
C ALA A 248 -3.38 -28.04 -35.47
N GLU A 249 -4.48 -28.48 -34.85
CA GLU A 249 -5.24 -27.68 -33.88
C GLU A 249 -4.39 -27.26 -32.67
N ILE A 250 -3.61 -28.19 -32.10
CA ILE A 250 -2.70 -27.90 -30.98
C ILE A 250 -1.61 -26.90 -31.40
N LEU A 251 -1.05 -27.04 -32.61
CA LEU A 251 -0.04 -26.09 -33.10
C LEU A 251 -0.63 -24.69 -33.32
N HIS A 252 -1.89 -24.59 -33.71
CA HIS A 252 -2.60 -23.32 -33.80
C HIS A 252 -2.80 -22.69 -32.42
N SER A 253 -3.27 -23.47 -31.43
CA SER A 253 -3.36 -23.04 -30.02
C SER A 253 -2.03 -22.48 -29.49
N ILE A 254 -0.91 -23.18 -29.76
CA ILE A 254 0.43 -22.71 -29.37
C ILE A 254 0.80 -21.40 -30.06
N ALA A 255 0.43 -21.22 -31.33
CA ALA A 255 0.71 -19.99 -32.07
C ALA A 255 -0.06 -18.80 -31.47
N ASP A 256 -1.35 -18.98 -31.20
CA ASP A 256 -2.21 -17.96 -30.58
C ASP A 256 -1.71 -17.60 -29.17
N ALA A 257 -1.32 -18.60 -28.38
CA ALA A 257 -0.77 -18.37 -27.04
C ALA A 257 0.56 -17.58 -27.10
N ARG A 258 1.41 -17.85 -28.10
CA ARG A 258 2.65 -17.07 -28.31
C ARG A 258 2.38 -15.64 -28.73
N GLU A 259 1.40 -15.41 -29.61
CA GLU A 259 0.99 -14.07 -30.00
C GLU A 259 0.50 -13.28 -28.79
N LYS A 260 -0.37 -13.87 -27.95
CA LYS A 260 -0.83 -13.25 -26.71
C LYS A 260 0.32 -12.93 -25.76
N ARG A 261 1.29 -13.83 -25.60
CA ARG A 261 2.49 -13.58 -24.77
C ARG A 261 3.33 -12.42 -25.30
N ALA A 262 3.47 -12.29 -26.62
CA ALA A 262 4.18 -11.16 -27.23
C ALA A 262 3.47 -9.84 -26.91
N LYS A 263 2.14 -9.79 -27.10
CA LYS A 263 1.32 -8.61 -26.77
C LYS A 263 1.42 -8.21 -25.30
N LEU A 264 1.33 -9.17 -24.37
CA LEU A 264 1.45 -8.90 -22.93
C LEU A 264 2.82 -8.33 -22.56
N MET A 265 3.89 -8.82 -23.19
CA MET A 265 5.27 -8.34 -22.98
C MET A 265 5.48 -6.92 -23.51
N GLU A 266 4.75 -6.53 -24.56
CA GLU A 266 4.75 -5.18 -25.13
C GLU A 266 3.84 -4.20 -24.37
N GLY A 267 3.10 -4.69 -23.36
CA GLY A 267 2.16 -3.91 -22.57
C GLY A 267 0.85 -3.63 -23.27
N GLU A 268 0.55 -4.37 -24.34
CA GLU A 268 -0.68 -4.20 -25.10
C GLU A 268 -1.90 -4.77 -24.37
N PHE A 269 -3.07 -4.25 -24.74
CA PHE A 269 -4.36 -4.74 -24.28
C PHE A 269 -4.66 -6.13 -24.87
N VAL A 270 -4.91 -7.13 -24.02
CA VAL A 270 -5.20 -8.52 -24.44
C VAL A 270 -6.64 -8.94 -24.07
N GLY A 271 -7.44 -8.02 -23.54
CA GLY A 271 -8.86 -8.20 -23.21
C GLY A 271 -9.28 -7.36 -22.01
N ASP A 272 -10.56 -7.33 -21.69
CA ASP A 272 -11.12 -6.45 -20.64
C ASP A 272 -10.48 -6.68 -19.27
N CYS A 273 -10.11 -7.92 -18.95
CA CYS A 273 -9.42 -8.29 -17.71
C CYS A 273 -7.90 -8.02 -17.71
N TRP A 274 -7.33 -7.63 -18.85
CA TRP A 274 -5.88 -7.39 -19.01
C TRP A 274 -5.66 -6.05 -19.72
N PRO A 275 -5.85 -4.93 -18.99
CA PRO A 275 -5.62 -3.60 -19.53
C PRO A 275 -4.15 -3.41 -19.90
N SER A 276 -3.91 -2.48 -20.82
CA SER A 276 -2.55 -2.09 -21.20
C SER A 276 -1.78 -1.52 -20.00
N TRP A 277 -0.46 -1.70 -19.98
CA TRP A 277 0.41 -1.15 -18.95
C TRP A 277 1.66 -0.52 -19.57
N ASN A 278 2.27 0.44 -18.88
CA ASN A 278 3.38 1.22 -19.43
C ASN A 278 4.72 0.48 -19.32
N THR A 279 5.20 -0.07 -20.44
CA THR A 279 6.49 -0.77 -20.53
C THR A 279 7.72 0.13 -20.41
N SER A 280 7.55 1.46 -20.48
CA SER A 280 8.66 2.40 -20.24
C SER A 280 8.92 2.66 -18.76
N ASP A 281 7.99 2.30 -17.87
CA ASP A 281 8.18 2.44 -16.42
C ASP A 281 8.89 1.20 -15.86
N LYS A 282 10.11 1.42 -15.35
CA LYS A 282 10.92 0.37 -14.72
C LYS A 282 10.17 -0.36 -13.61
N ARG A 283 9.39 0.34 -12.79
CA ARG A 283 8.64 -0.27 -11.68
C ARG A 283 7.62 -1.30 -12.19
N LEU A 284 6.93 -0.96 -13.27
CA LEU A 284 5.93 -1.83 -13.88
C LEU A 284 6.59 -3.01 -14.60
N VAL A 285 7.71 -2.77 -15.28
CA VAL A 285 8.53 -3.84 -15.89
C VAL A 285 9.03 -4.82 -14.84
N ASP A 286 9.55 -4.33 -13.71
CA ASP A 286 10.02 -5.17 -12.62
C ASP A 286 8.84 -6.01 -12.04
N ALA A 287 7.64 -5.43 -11.88
CA ALA A 287 6.44 -6.12 -11.42
C ALA A 287 5.95 -7.22 -12.40
N PHE A 288 5.94 -6.92 -13.69
CA PHE A 288 5.63 -7.89 -14.75
C PHE A 288 6.62 -9.06 -14.71
N ASN A 289 7.92 -8.77 -14.70
CA ASN A 289 8.98 -9.77 -14.73
C ASN A 289 8.95 -10.69 -13.50
N GLU A 290 8.75 -10.12 -12.30
CA GLU A 290 8.59 -10.89 -11.06
C GLU A 290 7.42 -11.87 -11.17
N SER A 291 6.25 -11.37 -11.61
CA SER A 291 5.03 -12.18 -11.74
C SER A 291 5.12 -13.21 -12.88
N ALA A 292 5.89 -12.90 -13.93
CA ALA A 292 6.15 -13.79 -15.06
C ALA A 292 7.22 -14.86 -14.77
N GLY A 293 7.91 -14.79 -13.62
CA GLY A 293 9.05 -15.67 -13.30
C GLY A 293 10.28 -15.40 -14.17
N ILE A 294 10.41 -14.20 -14.74
CA ILE A 294 11.56 -13.77 -15.53
C ILE A 294 12.58 -13.15 -14.56
N HIS A 295 13.52 -13.97 -14.10
CA HIS A 295 14.65 -13.46 -13.31
C HIS A 295 15.70 -12.86 -14.26
N ALA A 296 16.10 -11.63 -13.99
CA ALA A 296 17.19 -10.92 -14.69
C ALA A 296 18.57 -11.49 -14.34
#